data_AF-A0A959VBM9-F1
#
_entry.id   AF-A0A959VBM9-F1
#
_cell.length_a   1.000
_cell.length_b   1.000
_cell.length_c   1.000
_cell.angle_alpha   90.00
_cell.angle_beta   90.00
_cell.angle_gamma   90.00
#
_symmetry.space_group_name_H-M   'P 1'
#
loop_
_entity.id
_entity.type
_entity.pdbx_description
1 polymer ?
#
loop_
_entity_poly.entity_id
_entity_poly.type
_entity_poly.pdbx_seq_one_letter_code
_entity_poly.pdbx_strand_id
1 'polypeptide(L)'
;MRQTLLLLAILISGTALLAQDITFNSTCNDDRRSIRYSDSFTDYDVQVKGDVSVNDDDTRITAITPGGYLKISKKTFGNRRAIIIESDSKGSLTYEYYEGRKEVPYDPEGKKWLADVLLEVVRISGIAAEDRTKRIYNKGGIDAFLEEIHMIESNTVMGAYFSALFDQFKLNENETMAACEAIGSEISSNTERGSLLRKYSDQFMQSNATMVVYFKSISKLSSNTERGSVLRKISKEINFNDPKVISAYFGCVDGMSSNTERGSVLRNLEKTQDLSEGAYVRLLQSVKHFSSNTEMGSVMRSLENLNMQNPEIATEFFNTVNSMSSNTEAGLTLRHILKRHELSDKNMLKLLQSVKHLTSNTETDAVMTSIRKINLSNEQVKTSYFNMINMMTSNTSAGSVLRYTVKNHNMPNNAWKSYFSVAGHLTSNTEMGSVLRAAIPAMPHDQAVLDAFFASTRMFTSNTEHGMVLRAVVKDAKFDKASCMGVLESAKMLISNTEKSTVLSEVAKTSYITDKEVKDKYMEVAKTLTSNTDYRNAVDRILN
;
A
#
# COMPACT_ATOMS: atom_id res chain seq x y z
N MET A 1 76.97 8.28 6.38
CA MET A 1 76.40 9.59 5.97
C MET A 1 75.00 9.32 5.44
N ARG A 2 73.96 9.98 6.00
CA ARG A 2 72.50 9.91 5.72
C ARG A 2 71.79 8.62 6.23
N GLN A 3 70.98 8.63 7.31
CA GLN A 3 69.61 9.20 7.47
C GLN A 3 68.72 8.80 6.28
N THR A 4 67.59 8.08 6.41
CA THR A 4 66.33 8.29 7.16
C THR A 4 65.47 7.03 6.84
N LEU A 5 64.49 6.51 7.59
CA LEU A 5 63.28 7.10 8.17
C LEU A 5 62.66 6.00 9.08
N LEU A 6 62.35 6.32 10.34
CA LEU A 6 61.59 5.46 11.26
C LEU A 6 60.09 5.56 10.91
N LEU A 7 59.43 4.42 10.70
CA LEU A 7 57.97 4.33 10.64
C LEU A 7 57.50 3.63 11.93
N LEU A 8 57.02 4.43 12.87
CA LEU A 8 56.49 3.99 14.16
C LEU A 8 55.04 3.51 13.95
N ALA A 9 54.84 2.20 13.84
CA ALA A 9 53.51 1.60 13.86
C ALA A 9 53.02 1.55 15.32
N ILE A 10 52.09 2.44 15.66
CA ILE A 10 51.34 2.38 16.92
C ILE A 10 50.36 1.21 16.81
N LEU A 11 50.72 0.08 17.41
CA LEU A 11 49.80 -1.02 17.71
C LEU A 11 48.84 -0.53 18.80
N ILE A 12 47.66 -0.09 18.40
CA ILE A 12 46.51 0.03 19.29
C ILE A 12 46.09 -1.40 19.61
N SER A 13 46.54 -1.92 20.76
CA SER A 13 46.00 -3.15 21.33
C SER A 13 44.53 -2.90 21.67
N GLY A 14 43.65 -3.28 20.75
CA GLY A 14 42.23 -3.41 21.04
C GLY A 14 42.05 -4.42 22.16
N THR A 15 41.56 -3.95 23.30
CA THR A 15 40.95 -4.82 24.30
C THR A 15 39.73 -5.45 23.66
N ALA A 16 39.88 -6.69 23.16
CA ALA A 16 38.74 -7.53 22.86
C ALA A 16 38.00 -7.74 24.19
N LEU A 17 36.86 -7.08 24.38
CA LEU A 17 35.86 -7.57 25.31
C LEU A 17 35.53 -8.99 24.84
N LEU A 18 35.92 -9.99 25.62
CA LEU A 18 35.42 -11.34 25.43
C LEU A 18 33.90 -11.27 25.60
N ALA A 19 33.17 -11.48 24.52
CA ALA A 19 31.74 -11.74 24.60
C ALA A 19 31.57 -12.97 25.52
N GLN A 20 30.84 -12.80 26.61
CA GLN A 20 30.42 -13.95 27.42
C GLN A 20 29.37 -14.71 26.60
N ASP A 21 29.74 -15.88 26.10
CA ASP A 21 28.79 -16.77 25.42
C ASP A 21 27.88 -17.42 26.47
N ILE A 22 26.73 -16.79 26.72
CA ILE A 22 25.64 -17.39 27.51
C ILE A 22 24.82 -18.28 26.57
N THR A 23 24.66 -19.55 26.95
CA THR A 23 23.82 -20.52 26.23
C THR A 23 22.57 -20.82 27.03
N PHE A 24 21.40 -20.59 26.43
CA PHE A 24 20.11 -20.92 27.03
C PHE A 24 19.33 -21.86 26.11
N ASN A 25 18.95 -23.04 26.62
CA ASN A 25 18.11 -24.00 25.93
C ASN A 25 16.95 -24.40 26.83
N SER A 26 15.73 -24.33 26.32
CA SER A 26 14.53 -24.80 27.00
C SER A 26 13.79 -25.80 26.11
N THR A 27 13.43 -26.96 26.67
CA THR A 27 12.59 -27.95 26.00
C THR A 27 11.37 -28.26 26.86
N CYS A 28 10.22 -28.44 26.20
CA CYS A 28 8.96 -28.81 26.82
C CYS A 28 8.43 -30.09 26.14
N ASN A 29 8.17 -31.13 26.92
CA ASN A 29 7.54 -32.39 26.48
C ASN A 29 6.43 -32.74 27.48
N ASP A 30 5.17 -32.70 27.04
CA ASP A 30 3.98 -32.77 27.91
C ASP A 30 4.13 -31.84 29.13
N ASP A 31 4.10 -32.39 30.35
CA ASP A 31 4.16 -31.66 31.61
C ASP A 31 5.59 -31.42 32.10
N ARG A 32 6.62 -31.81 31.33
CA ARG A 32 8.04 -31.69 31.72
C ARG A 32 8.72 -30.57 30.96
N ARG A 33 9.34 -29.66 31.73
CA ARG A 33 10.24 -28.63 31.21
C ARG A 33 11.67 -28.93 31.62
N SER A 34 12.60 -28.84 30.67
CA SER A 34 14.04 -28.92 30.93
C SER A 34 14.69 -27.62 30.46
N ILE A 35 15.38 -26.94 31.36
CA ILE A 35 16.11 -25.72 31.12
C ILE A 35 17.59 -26.02 31.31
N ARG A 36 18.40 -25.70 30.30
CA ARG A 36 19.85 -25.68 30.39
C ARG A 36 20.33 -24.27 30.19
N TYR A 37 21.11 -23.79 31.14
CA TYR A 37 21.77 -22.50 31.08
C TYR A 37 23.26 -22.73 31.29
N SER A 38 24.10 -22.07 30.52
CA SER A 38 25.56 -22.12 30.70
C SER A 38 26.15 -20.75 30.46
N ASP A 39 27.04 -20.32 31.35
CA ASP A 39 27.91 -19.17 31.16
C ASP A 39 29.40 -19.59 31.19
N SER A 40 30.32 -18.63 31.28
CA SER A 40 31.76 -18.90 31.28
C SER A 40 32.26 -19.76 32.45
N PHE A 41 31.48 -19.90 33.53
CA PHE A 41 31.91 -20.52 34.77
C PHE A 41 30.92 -21.54 35.34
N THR A 42 29.65 -21.42 34.96
CA THR A 42 28.52 -22.12 35.57
C THR A 42 27.62 -22.76 34.53
N ASP A 43 27.31 -24.04 34.74
CA ASP A 43 26.25 -24.75 34.02
C ASP A 43 25.10 -25.09 34.97
N TYR A 44 23.87 -24.80 34.54
CA TYR A 44 22.63 -25.19 35.16
C TYR A 44 21.86 -26.20 34.28
N ASP A 45 21.33 -27.24 34.92
CA ASP A 45 20.35 -28.18 34.36
C ASP A 45 19.18 -28.25 35.35
N VAL A 46 18.10 -27.56 35.00
CA VAL A 46 16.86 -27.50 35.78
C VAL A 46 15.80 -28.31 35.06
N GLN A 47 15.18 -29.24 35.75
CA GLN A 47 14.09 -30.04 35.20
C GLN A 47 12.90 -29.97 36.14
N VAL A 48 11.74 -29.66 35.61
CA VAL A 48 10.53 -29.46 36.41
C VAL A 48 9.35 -30.17 35.78
N LYS A 49 8.53 -30.78 36.63
CA LYS A 49 7.20 -31.29 36.29
C LYS A 49 6.19 -30.75 37.28
N GLY A 50 5.14 -30.14 36.74
CA GLY A 50 4.10 -29.48 37.53
C GLY A 50 4.52 -28.12 38.06
N ASP A 51 3.66 -27.54 38.89
CA ASP A 51 3.85 -26.20 39.45
C ASP A 51 4.64 -26.26 40.76
N VAL A 52 5.53 -25.29 40.93
CA VAL A 52 6.44 -25.18 42.07
C VAL A 52 6.21 -23.83 42.73
N SER A 53 6.02 -23.83 44.05
CA SER A 53 5.96 -22.62 44.87
C SER A 53 7.20 -22.51 45.76
N VAL A 54 7.63 -21.27 45.99
CA VAL A 54 8.79 -20.93 46.83
C VAL A 54 8.35 -20.05 47.99
N ASN A 55 9.15 -19.99 49.06
CA ASN A 55 8.92 -19.07 50.18
C ASN A 55 9.26 -17.62 49.85
N ASP A 56 8.92 -16.71 50.77
CA ASP A 56 8.97 -15.26 50.55
C ASP A 56 10.38 -14.70 50.26
N ASP A 57 11.40 -15.39 50.73
CA ASP A 57 12.82 -15.07 50.60
C ASP A 57 13.52 -15.87 49.48
N ASP A 58 12.77 -16.66 48.70
CA ASP A 58 13.29 -17.48 47.59
C ASP A 58 14.43 -18.43 48.02
N THR A 59 14.35 -18.99 49.24
CA THR A 59 15.37 -19.89 49.84
C THR A 59 14.92 -21.34 49.99
N ARG A 60 13.63 -21.64 49.82
CA ARG A 60 13.04 -22.97 50.04
C ARG A 60 11.83 -23.21 49.13
N ILE A 61 11.68 -24.46 48.68
CA ILE A 61 10.46 -24.94 48.02
C ILE A 61 9.37 -25.20 49.07
N THR A 62 8.20 -24.60 48.90
CA THR A 62 7.06 -24.75 49.81
C THR A 62 6.04 -25.76 49.32
N ALA A 63 5.90 -25.90 48.00
CA ALA A 63 5.02 -26.88 47.39
C ALA A 63 5.50 -27.26 45.98
N ILE A 64 5.18 -28.48 45.60
CA ILE A 64 5.18 -28.96 44.21
C ILE A 64 3.87 -29.72 44.02
N THR A 65 3.18 -29.53 42.90
CA THR A 65 1.93 -30.25 42.59
C THR A 65 2.09 -31.77 42.80
N PRO A 66 1.07 -32.50 43.30
CA PRO A 66 1.19 -33.93 43.58
C PRO A 66 1.71 -34.74 42.38
N GLY A 67 2.71 -35.60 42.61
CA GLY A 67 3.38 -36.36 41.55
C GLY A 67 4.28 -35.52 40.61
N GLY A 68 4.54 -34.27 40.99
CA GLY A 68 5.51 -33.38 40.36
C GLY A 68 6.93 -33.62 40.88
N TYR A 69 7.90 -33.00 40.21
CA TYR A 69 9.30 -33.08 40.60
C TYR A 69 10.05 -31.81 40.20
N LEU A 70 11.12 -31.51 40.93
CA LEU A 70 12.09 -30.47 40.59
C LEU A 70 13.50 -31.04 40.76
N LYS A 71 14.29 -31.00 39.70
CA LYS A 71 15.71 -31.28 39.73
C LYS A 71 16.46 -30.00 39.45
N ILE A 72 17.40 -29.65 40.32
CA ILE A 72 18.33 -28.54 40.14
C ILE A 72 19.72 -29.14 40.13
N SER A 73 20.48 -28.91 39.05
CA SER A 73 21.87 -29.29 39.00
C SER A 73 22.70 -28.07 38.60
N LYS A 74 23.72 -27.74 39.40
CA LYS A 74 24.71 -26.70 39.09
C LYS A 74 26.08 -27.33 38.97
N LYS A 75 26.84 -26.95 37.95
CA LYS A 75 28.25 -27.29 37.81
C LYS A 75 29.06 -25.99 37.74
N THR A 76 30.01 -25.82 38.64
CA THR A 76 30.87 -24.63 38.69
C THR A 76 32.32 -25.08 38.86
N PHE A 77 33.21 -24.64 37.96
CA PHE A 77 34.63 -25.07 37.93
C PHE A 77 34.84 -26.60 38.04
N GLY A 78 33.99 -27.40 37.40
CA GLY A 78 34.07 -28.86 37.42
C GLY A 78 33.37 -29.55 38.60
N ASN A 79 33.02 -28.81 39.66
CA ASN A 79 32.28 -29.34 40.81
C ASN A 79 30.78 -29.31 40.52
N ARG A 80 30.12 -30.48 40.57
CA ARG A 80 28.68 -30.62 40.36
C ARG A 80 27.96 -30.84 41.69
N ARG A 81 26.89 -30.08 41.92
CA ARG A 81 25.91 -30.31 42.98
C ARG A 81 24.54 -30.47 42.37
N ALA A 82 23.71 -31.34 42.95
CA ALA A 82 22.34 -31.50 42.50
C ALA A 82 21.39 -31.74 43.67
N ILE A 83 20.18 -31.19 43.54
CA ILE A 83 19.04 -31.51 44.39
C ILE A 83 17.93 -32.09 43.50
N ILE A 84 17.30 -33.15 43.98
CA ILE A 84 16.05 -33.69 43.43
C ILE A 84 15.00 -33.57 44.52
N ILE A 85 13.86 -32.97 44.17
CA ILE A 85 12.71 -32.78 45.05
C ILE A 85 11.53 -33.46 44.38
N GLU A 86 10.93 -34.43 45.06
CA GLU A 86 9.74 -35.13 44.57
C GLU A 86 8.55 -34.82 45.46
N SER A 87 7.37 -34.70 44.83
CA SER A 87 6.10 -34.53 45.52
C SER A 87 5.31 -35.83 45.46
N ASP A 88 4.99 -36.40 46.62
CA ASP A 88 4.17 -37.60 46.68
C ASP A 88 2.71 -37.34 46.24
N SER A 89 1.88 -38.38 46.23
CA SER A 89 0.45 -38.27 45.88
C SER A 89 -0.37 -37.34 46.80
N LYS A 90 0.17 -36.94 47.96
CA LYS A 90 -0.46 -36.04 48.94
C LYS A 90 0.18 -34.64 48.95
N GLY A 91 1.19 -34.38 48.12
CA GLY A 91 1.92 -33.11 48.08
C GLY A 91 3.09 -33.02 49.07
N SER A 92 3.46 -34.11 49.74
CA SER A 92 4.60 -34.12 50.67
C SER A 92 5.91 -34.16 49.89
N LEU A 93 6.87 -33.32 50.30
CA LEU A 93 8.14 -33.17 49.59
C LEU A 93 9.25 -34.05 50.20
N THR A 94 9.93 -34.81 49.34
CA THR A 94 11.19 -35.51 49.67
C THR A 94 12.36 -34.85 48.97
N TYR A 95 13.55 -34.93 49.56
CA TYR A 95 14.75 -34.24 49.08
C TYR A 95 15.93 -35.20 49.00
N GLU A 96 16.57 -35.26 47.84
CA GLU A 96 17.84 -35.96 47.63
C GLU A 96 18.90 -34.93 47.25
N TYR A 97 20.07 -34.99 47.91
CA TYR A 97 21.18 -34.08 47.66
C TYR A 97 22.43 -34.85 47.24
N TYR A 98 23.08 -34.36 46.18
CA TYR A 98 24.25 -35.00 45.58
C TYR A 98 25.42 -34.02 45.47
N GLU A 99 26.60 -34.49 45.88
CA GLU A 99 27.89 -33.87 45.56
C GLU A 99 28.67 -34.77 44.61
N GLY A 100 28.88 -34.31 43.38
CA GLY A 100 29.39 -35.13 42.28
C GLY A 100 28.42 -36.27 41.94
N ARG A 101 28.83 -37.50 42.25
CA ARG A 101 28.01 -38.73 42.08
C ARG A 101 27.54 -39.32 43.41
N LYS A 102 27.93 -38.73 44.53
CA LYS A 102 27.67 -39.26 45.87
C LYS A 102 26.45 -38.57 46.46
N GLU A 103 25.48 -39.37 46.92
CA GLU A 103 24.38 -38.87 47.74
C GLU A 103 24.88 -38.51 49.13
N VAL A 104 24.47 -37.35 49.63
CA VAL A 104 24.84 -36.78 50.92
C VAL A 104 23.55 -36.36 51.63
N PRO A 105 23.47 -36.43 52.97
CA PRO A 105 22.29 -35.93 53.69
C PRO A 105 21.91 -34.51 53.28
N TYR A 106 20.63 -34.28 53.02
CA TYR A 106 20.11 -32.97 52.62
C TYR A 106 20.30 -31.91 53.73
N ASP A 107 20.13 -32.28 55.00
CA ASP A 107 20.32 -31.38 56.14
C ASP A 107 21.72 -31.59 56.77
N PRO A 108 22.54 -30.54 56.97
CA PRO A 108 22.27 -29.12 56.69
C PRO A 108 22.74 -28.62 55.31
N GLU A 109 23.68 -29.30 54.67
CA GLU A 109 24.43 -28.76 53.53
C GLU A 109 23.58 -28.60 52.26
N GLY A 110 22.75 -29.58 51.94
CA GLY A 110 21.83 -29.50 50.79
C GLY A 110 20.79 -28.40 50.98
N LYS A 111 20.26 -28.24 52.18
CA LYS A 111 19.32 -27.16 52.52
C LYS A 111 19.94 -25.78 52.35
N LYS A 112 21.17 -25.59 52.84
CA LYS A 112 21.93 -24.35 52.64
C LYS A 112 22.21 -24.10 51.15
N TRP A 113 22.67 -25.12 50.44
CA TRP A 113 22.96 -25.00 49.01
C TRP A 113 21.72 -24.65 48.18
N LEU A 114 20.54 -25.21 48.51
CA LEU A 114 19.29 -24.83 47.88
C LEU A 114 19.00 -23.33 48.08
N ALA A 115 19.13 -22.85 49.32
CA ALA A 115 18.91 -21.45 49.65
C ALA A 115 19.85 -20.52 48.87
N ASP A 116 21.10 -20.94 48.65
CA ASP A 116 22.10 -20.16 47.93
C ASP A 116 21.82 -20.05 46.41
N VAL A 117 21.18 -21.06 45.80
CA VAL A 117 20.99 -21.11 44.33
C VAL A 117 19.57 -20.83 43.87
N LEU A 118 18.57 -20.92 44.75
CA LEU A 118 17.17 -20.92 44.34
C LEU A 118 16.74 -19.61 43.66
N LEU A 119 17.23 -18.45 44.10
CA LEU A 119 16.94 -17.18 43.43
C LEU A 119 17.43 -17.16 41.96
N GLU A 120 18.61 -17.70 41.69
CA GLU A 120 19.15 -17.80 40.33
C GLU A 120 18.34 -18.81 39.50
N VAL A 121 17.96 -19.94 40.12
CA VAL A 121 17.12 -20.96 39.48
C VAL A 121 15.76 -20.41 39.08
N VAL A 122 15.07 -19.63 39.93
CA VAL A 122 13.75 -19.05 39.58
C VAL A 122 13.86 -18.05 38.42
N ARG A 123 14.95 -17.28 38.33
CA ARG A 123 15.20 -16.32 37.25
C ARG A 123 15.56 -16.99 35.92
N ILE A 124 16.30 -18.10 35.97
CA ILE A 124 16.68 -18.86 34.76
C ILE A 124 15.51 -19.72 34.25
N SER A 125 14.78 -20.38 35.15
CA SER A 125 13.76 -21.37 34.77
C SER A 125 12.33 -20.83 34.70
N GLY A 126 12.05 -19.72 35.37
CA GLY A 126 10.70 -19.19 35.52
C GLY A 126 9.78 -20.04 36.41
N ILE A 127 10.31 -20.99 37.19
CA ILE A 127 9.52 -21.64 38.23
C ILE A 127 9.04 -20.58 39.25
N ALA A 128 7.83 -20.77 39.77
CA ALA A 128 7.17 -19.83 40.67
C ALA A 128 7.00 -18.39 40.13
N ALA A 129 7.14 -18.14 38.82
CA ALA A 129 7.05 -16.79 38.26
C ALA A 129 5.74 -16.07 38.61
N GLU A 130 4.63 -16.79 38.66
CA GLU A 130 3.31 -16.24 38.98
C GLU A 130 3.21 -15.76 40.45
N ASP A 131 3.48 -16.65 41.40
CA ASP A 131 3.48 -16.35 42.84
C ASP A 131 4.52 -15.27 43.18
N ARG A 132 5.70 -15.34 42.55
CA ARG A 132 6.79 -14.40 42.79
C ARG A 132 6.48 -13.02 42.22
N THR A 133 5.87 -12.93 41.05
CA THR A 133 5.37 -11.65 40.49
C THR A 133 4.38 -11.00 41.44
N LYS A 134 3.41 -11.77 41.95
CA LYS A 134 2.42 -11.30 42.91
C LYS A 134 3.06 -10.73 44.17
N ARG A 135 4.03 -11.46 44.73
CA ARG A 135 4.80 -11.05 45.92
C ARG A 135 5.55 -9.74 45.69
N ILE A 136 6.30 -9.65 44.59
CA ILE A 136 7.14 -8.50 44.28
C ILE A 136 6.27 -7.25 44.05
N TYR A 137 5.23 -7.37 43.24
CA TYR A 137 4.33 -6.27 42.95
C TYR A 137 3.57 -5.80 44.20
N ASN A 138 3.07 -6.70 45.05
CA ASN A 138 2.41 -6.32 46.30
C ASN A 138 3.34 -5.60 47.30
N LYS A 139 4.65 -5.85 47.22
CA LYS A 139 5.64 -5.26 48.13
C LYS A 139 6.08 -3.86 47.70
N GLY A 140 6.24 -3.62 46.40
CA GLY A 140 6.85 -2.39 45.89
C GLY A 140 6.26 -1.85 44.58
N GLY A 141 5.10 -2.36 44.15
CA GLY A 141 4.42 -1.93 42.93
C GLY A 141 5.21 -2.21 41.67
N ILE A 142 4.98 -1.39 40.64
CA ILE A 142 5.61 -1.54 39.33
C ILE A 142 7.14 -1.39 39.39
N ASP A 143 7.68 -0.53 40.25
CA ASP A 143 9.12 -0.27 40.32
C ASP A 143 9.88 -1.52 40.77
N ALA A 144 9.42 -2.16 41.85
CA ALA A 144 10.01 -3.41 42.31
C ALA A 144 9.86 -4.55 41.29
N PHE A 145 8.76 -4.58 40.54
CA PHE A 145 8.58 -5.53 39.45
C PHE A 145 9.61 -5.31 38.33
N LEU A 146 9.82 -4.05 37.90
CA LEU A 146 10.77 -3.74 36.83
C LEU A 146 12.22 -3.96 37.24
N GLU A 147 12.57 -3.68 38.51
CA GLU A 147 13.88 -4.06 39.07
C GLU A 147 14.12 -5.57 38.98
N GLU A 148 13.09 -6.39 39.22
CA GLU A 148 13.21 -7.83 39.04
C GLU A 148 13.36 -8.24 37.58
N ILE A 149 12.58 -7.65 36.67
CA ILE A 149 12.70 -7.93 35.23
C ILE A 149 14.12 -7.68 34.73
N HIS A 150 14.76 -6.60 35.20
CA HIS A 150 16.13 -6.26 34.82
C HIS A 150 17.16 -7.35 35.21
N MET A 151 16.85 -8.16 36.22
CA MET A 151 17.70 -9.25 36.69
C MET A 151 17.44 -10.58 35.98
N ILE A 152 16.47 -10.65 35.07
CA ILE A 152 16.08 -11.86 34.34
C ILE A 152 16.63 -11.81 32.92
N GLU A 153 17.51 -12.75 32.56
CA GLU A 153 18.12 -12.79 31.23
C GLU A 153 17.23 -13.46 30.17
N SER A 154 16.40 -14.44 30.57
CA SER A 154 15.59 -15.21 29.64
C SER A 154 14.36 -14.43 29.20
N ASN A 155 14.27 -14.14 27.89
CA ASN A 155 13.10 -13.51 27.27
C ASN A 155 11.78 -14.21 27.64
N THR A 156 11.76 -15.54 27.58
CA THR A 156 10.54 -16.32 27.88
C THR A 156 10.19 -16.25 29.37
N VAL A 157 11.18 -16.17 30.26
CA VAL A 157 10.91 -15.98 31.69
C VAL A 157 10.40 -14.56 31.94
N MET A 158 11.01 -13.52 31.35
CA MET A 158 10.46 -12.16 31.39
C MET A 158 9.00 -12.14 30.91
N GLY A 159 8.69 -12.83 29.81
CA GLY A 159 7.33 -12.96 29.30
C GLY A 159 6.35 -13.64 30.26
N ALA A 160 6.81 -14.64 31.01
CA ALA A 160 6.01 -15.26 32.08
C ALA A 160 5.72 -14.27 33.23
N TYR A 161 6.71 -13.48 33.64
CA TYR A 161 6.54 -12.45 34.68
C TYR A 161 5.60 -11.32 34.22
N PHE A 162 5.79 -10.78 33.01
CA PHE A 162 4.84 -9.80 32.45
C PHE A 162 3.44 -10.39 32.32
N SER A 163 3.32 -11.65 31.93
CA SER A 163 2.01 -12.29 31.84
C SER A 163 1.33 -12.40 33.19
N ALA A 164 2.07 -12.86 34.20
CA ALA A 164 1.59 -12.92 35.57
C ALA A 164 1.17 -11.53 36.09
N LEU A 165 1.89 -10.46 35.73
CA LEU A 165 1.54 -9.09 36.11
C LEU A 165 0.17 -8.69 35.53
N PHE A 166 -0.02 -8.82 34.22
CA PHE A 166 -1.25 -8.38 33.55
C PHE A 166 -2.45 -9.29 33.78
N ASP A 167 -2.22 -10.58 34.06
CA ASP A 167 -3.28 -11.54 34.36
C ASP A 167 -3.80 -11.37 35.82
N GLN A 168 -2.95 -10.91 36.75
CA GLN A 168 -3.32 -10.81 38.17
C GLN A 168 -3.67 -9.39 38.64
N PHE A 169 -3.18 -8.35 37.97
CA PHE A 169 -3.31 -6.98 38.43
C PHE A 169 -3.95 -6.07 37.39
N LYS A 170 -4.81 -5.16 37.87
CA LYS A 170 -5.31 -4.03 37.08
C LYS A 170 -4.40 -2.83 37.30
N LEU A 171 -3.44 -2.65 36.41
CA LEU A 171 -2.49 -1.54 36.47
C LEU A 171 -3.17 -0.19 36.22
N ASN A 172 -2.68 0.86 36.87
CA ASN A 172 -3.08 2.23 36.52
C ASN A 172 -2.41 2.68 35.21
N GLU A 173 -2.71 3.91 34.76
CA GLU A 173 -2.21 4.43 33.48
C GLU A 173 -0.67 4.48 33.42
N ASN A 174 -0.02 4.99 34.47
CA ASN A 174 1.44 5.12 34.53
C ASN A 174 2.12 3.75 34.59
N GLU A 175 1.58 2.83 35.38
CA GLU A 175 2.10 1.46 35.48
C GLU A 175 1.94 0.70 34.16
N THR A 176 0.80 0.85 33.49
CA THR A 176 0.57 0.28 32.16
C THR A 176 1.60 0.79 31.15
N MET A 177 1.88 2.10 31.15
CA MET A 177 2.91 2.69 30.28
C MET A 177 4.30 2.14 30.60
N ALA A 178 4.69 2.13 31.88
CA ALA A 178 6.00 1.62 32.31
C ALA A 178 6.21 0.15 31.93
N ALA A 179 5.21 -0.71 32.18
CA ALA A 179 5.26 -2.12 31.80
C ALA A 179 5.35 -2.30 30.27
N CYS A 180 4.58 -1.51 29.50
CA CYS A 180 4.62 -1.55 28.05
C CYS A 180 5.96 -1.08 27.47
N GLU A 181 6.59 -0.07 28.07
CA GLU A 181 7.93 0.39 27.69
C GLU A 181 8.98 -0.67 27.97
N ALA A 182 8.92 -1.30 29.15
CA ALA A 182 9.82 -2.35 29.58
C ALA A 182 9.73 -3.60 28.69
N ILE A 183 8.54 -4.02 28.24
CA ILE A 183 8.40 -5.07 27.20
C ILE A 183 9.20 -4.67 25.95
N GLY A 184 9.18 -3.39 25.59
CA GLY A 184 9.86 -2.87 24.41
C GLY A 184 11.38 -2.71 24.54
N SER A 185 11.93 -2.60 25.76
CA SER A 185 13.36 -2.37 26.03
C SER A 185 14.08 -3.60 26.58
N GLU A 186 13.47 -4.36 27.49
CA GLU A 186 14.13 -5.45 28.22
C GLU A 186 14.09 -6.76 27.42
N ILE A 187 12.98 -7.03 26.72
CA ILE A 187 12.85 -8.25 25.92
C ILE A 187 13.49 -8.03 24.55
N SER A 188 14.50 -8.83 24.22
CA SER A 188 15.19 -8.79 22.92
C SER A 188 14.46 -9.61 21.84
N SER A 189 13.71 -10.65 22.24
CA SER A 189 12.96 -11.51 21.31
C SER A 189 11.75 -10.81 20.71
N ASN A 190 11.74 -10.64 19.38
CA ASN A 190 10.58 -10.10 18.65
C ASN A 190 9.32 -10.97 18.83
N THR A 191 9.48 -12.28 18.87
CA THR A 191 8.35 -13.22 19.00
C THR A 191 7.71 -13.08 20.38
N GLU A 192 8.51 -13.01 21.43
CA GLU A 192 8.02 -12.86 22.80
C GLU A 192 7.32 -11.51 22.99
N ARG A 193 7.97 -10.43 22.54
CA ARG A 193 7.37 -9.08 22.52
C ARG A 193 6.06 -9.04 21.75
N GLY A 194 6.05 -9.59 20.54
CA GLY A 194 4.86 -9.67 19.70
C GLY A 194 3.74 -10.45 20.39
N SER A 195 4.07 -11.53 21.10
CA SER A 195 3.12 -12.33 21.88
C SER A 195 2.46 -11.51 22.98
N LEU A 196 3.25 -10.85 23.84
CA LEU A 196 2.74 -10.02 24.95
C LEU A 196 1.94 -8.83 24.44
N LEU A 197 2.46 -8.11 23.44
CA LEU A 197 1.81 -6.95 22.84
C LEU A 197 0.48 -7.31 22.17
N ARG A 198 0.32 -8.55 21.66
CA ARG A 198 -0.97 -9.06 21.17
C ARG A 198 -1.89 -9.44 22.31
N LYS A 199 -1.43 -10.28 23.26
CA LYS A 199 -2.24 -10.85 24.35
C LYS A 199 -2.87 -9.75 25.21
N TYR A 200 -2.12 -8.70 25.52
CA TYR A 200 -2.57 -7.62 26.42
C TYR A 200 -2.93 -6.31 25.70
N SER A 201 -3.15 -6.35 24.38
CA SER A 201 -3.48 -5.19 23.56
C SER A 201 -4.60 -4.32 24.15
N ASP A 202 -5.68 -4.94 24.64
CA ASP A 202 -6.82 -4.22 25.24
C ASP A 202 -6.43 -3.39 26.47
N GLN A 203 -5.46 -3.85 27.27
CA GLN A 203 -4.97 -3.12 28.44
C GLN A 203 -4.12 -1.91 28.03
N PHE A 204 -3.36 -2.03 26.95
CA PHE A 204 -2.57 -0.91 26.41
C PHE A 204 -3.43 0.14 25.66
N MET A 205 -4.67 -0.19 25.35
CA MET A 205 -5.59 0.66 24.58
C MET A 205 -6.68 1.31 25.46
N GLN A 206 -6.41 1.57 26.74
CA GLN A 206 -7.39 2.18 27.64
C GLN A 206 -7.46 3.71 27.52
N SER A 207 -6.37 4.38 27.15
CA SER A 207 -6.36 5.82 26.87
C SER A 207 -5.46 6.16 25.68
N ASN A 208 -5.57 7.38 25.16
CA ASN A 208 -4.69 7.84 24.08
C ASN A 208 -3.21 7.84 24.53
N ALA A 209 -2.93 8.15 25.81
CA ALA A 209 -1.57 8.15 26.35
C ALA A 209 -0.95 6.74 26.33
N THR A 210 -1.68 5.72 26.80
CA THR A 210 -1.20 4.34 26.77
C THR A 210 -1.08 3.82 25.34
N MET A 211 -2.00 4.19 24.44
CA MET A 211 -1.92 3.81 23.01
C MET A 211 -0.66 4.37 22.34
N VAL A 212 -0.28 5.61 22.63
CA VAL A 212 0.94 6.19 22.06
C VAL A 212 2.18 5.40 22.50
N VAL A 213 2.26 5.03 23.78
CA VAL A 213 3.36 4.20 24.30
C VAL A 213 3.33 2.80 23.67
N TYR A 214 2.15 2.21 23.55
CA TYR A 214 1.95 0.92 22.89
C TYR A 214 2.48 0.88 21.46
N PHE A 215 2.11 1.86 20.63
CA PHE A 215 2.60 1.94 19.27
C PHE A 215 4.11 2.21 19.20
N LYS A 216 4.67 3.01 20.11
CA LYS A 216 6.13 3.18 20.23
C LYS A 216 6.84 1.87 20.62
N SER A 217 6.24 1.05 21.48
CA SER A 217 6.77 -0.28 21.83
C SER A 217 6.65 -1.26 20.66
N ILE A 218 5.58 -1.20 19.87
CA ILE A 218 5.42 -1.97 18.63
C ILE A 218 6.45 -1.55 17.58
N SER A 219 6.72 -0.25 17.41
CA SER A 219 7.66 0.24 16.40
C SER A 219 9.11 -0.20 16.65
N LYS A 220 9.43 -0.61 17.89
CA LYS A 220 10.73 -1.20 18.24
C LYS A 220 10.86 -2.68 17.81
N LEU A 221 9.79 -3.36 17.39
CA LEU A 221 9.88 -4.73 16.82
C LEU A 221 10.57 -4.69 15.45
N SER A 222 11.73 -5.31 15.30
CA SER A 222 12.47 -5.33 14.01
C SER A 222 11.86 -6.30 12.98
N SER A 223 11.12 -7.31 13.43
CA SER A 223 10.40 -8.22 12.52
C SER A 223 9.16 -7.55 11.95
N ASN A 224 9.13 -7.34 10.62
CA ASN A 224 7.96 -6.83 9.91
C ASN A 224 6.73 -7.73 10.11
N THR A 225 6.92 -9.05 10.12
CA THR A 225 5.82 -10.02 10.30
C THR A 225 5.24 -9.93 11.70
N GLU A 226 6.08 -9.85 12.74
CA GLU A 226 5.58 -9.68 14.11
C GLU A 226 4.88 -8.34 14.28
N ARG A 227 5.52 -7.24 13.81
CA ARG A 227 4.94 -5.90 13.88
C ARG A 227 3.58 -5.83 13.17
N GLY A 228 3.50 -6.36 11.96
CA GLY A 228 2.25 -6.43 11.20
C GLY A 228 1.20 -7.31 11.87
N SER A 229 1.61 -8.44 12.46
CA SER A 229 0.72 -9.33 13.21
C SER A 229 0.12 -8.65 14.45
N VAL A 230 0.90 -7.87 15.21
CA VAL A 230 0.36 -7.09 16.34
C VAL A 230 -0.68 -6.09 15.83
N LEU A 231 -0.33 -5.25 14.85
CA LEU A 231 -1.21 -4.20 14.34
C LEU A 231 -2.53 -4.75 13.77
N ARG A 232 -2.48 -5.86 13.03
CA ARG A 232 -3.69 -6.49 12.45
C ARG A 232 -4.57 -7.21 13.47
N LYS A 233 -4.08 -7.48 14.68
CA LYS A 233 -4.84 -8.16 15.73
C LYS A 233 -5.58 -7.18 16.65
N ILE A 234 -5.31 -5.88 16.52
CA ILE A 234 -6.02 -4.83 17.25
C ILE A 234 -7.50 -4.89 16.87
N SER A 235 -8.34 -5.12 17.87
CA SER A 235 -9.79 -5.22 17.71
C SER A 235 -10.54 -4.03 18.33
N LYS A 236 -9.95 -3.39 19.33
CA LYS A 236 -10.49 -2.20 19.98
C LYS A 236 -10.39 -1.00 19.03
N GLU A 237 -11.39 -0.13 19.10
CA GLU A 237 -11.43 1.13 18.34
C GLU A 237 -10.26 2.04 18.75
N ILE A 238 -9.54 2.53 17.75
CA ILE A 238 -8.45 3.50 17.89
C ILE A 238 -9.02 4.90 17.67
N ASN A 239 -8.72 5.83 18.57
CA ASN A 239 -9.09 7.23 18.42
C ASN A 239 -8.21 7.95 17.38
N PHE A 240 -8.54 7.80 16.11
CA PHE A 240 -7.86 8.47 15.00
C PHE A 240 -8.18 9.97 14.87
N ASN A 241 -8.78 10.61 15.88
CA ASN A 241 -8.90 12.08 15.96
C ASN A 241 -7.73 12.71 16.72
N ASP A 242 -6.94 11.93 17.48
CA ASP A 242 -5.78 12.44 18.19
C ASP A 242 -4.51 12.41 17.32
N PRO A 243 -3.89 13.56 17.00
CA PRO A 243 -2.70 13.61 16.16
C PRO A 243 -1.52 12.79 16.70
N LYS A 244 -1.39 12.64 18.03
CA LYS A 244 -0.32 11.84 18.65
C LYS A 244 -0.55 10.34 18.41
N VAL A 245 -1.81 9.90 18.46
CA VAL A 245 -2.19 8.50 18.17
C VAL A 245 -1.95 8.19 16.69
N ILE A 246 -2.40 9.07 15.78
CA ILE A 246 -2.14 8.96 14.34
C ILE A 246 -0.62 8.85 14.10
N SER A 247 0.16 9.78 14.64
CA SER A 247 1.62 9.80 14.46
C SER A 247 2.29 8.52 14.97
N ALA A 248 1.90 8.03 16.14
CA ALA A 248 2.47 6.83 16.73
C ALA A 248 2.12 5.57 15.91
N TYR A 249 0.85 5.37 15.53
CA TYR A 249 0.41 4.24 14.72
C TYR A 249 1.13 4.18 13.38
N PHE A 250 1.12 5.28 12.63
CA PHE A 250 1.77 5.32 11.32
C PHE A 250 3.30 5.31 11.41
N GLY A 251 3.88 5.69 12.56
CA GLY A 251 5.29 5.44 12.87
C GLY A 251 5.64 3.95 12.87
N CYS A 252 4.74 3.08 13.35
CA CYS A 252 4.91 1.64 13.26
C CYS A 252 4.96 1.17 11.79
N VAL A 253 4.01 1.66 10.97
CA VAL A 253 3.84 1.27 9.57
C VAL A 253 5.01 1.75 8.71
N ASP A 254 5.46 2.99 8.90
CA ASP A 254 6.53 3.56 8.07
C ASP A 254 7.91 3.05 8.43
N GLY A 255 8.10 2.60 9.66
CA GLY A 255 9.33 1.91 10.04
C GLY A 255 9.42 0.47 9.50
N MET A 256 8.43 -0.03 8.75
CA MET A 256 8.47 -1.38 8.17
C MET A 256 9.15 -1.35 6.80
N SER A 257 10.02 -2.31 6.53
CA SER A 257 10.70 -2.40 5.23
C SER A 257 9.94 -3.26 4.20
N SER A 258 9.05 -4.14 4.63
CA SER A 258 8.23 -4.98 3.73
C SER A 258 6.97 -4.25 3.26
N ASN A 259 6.92 -3.88 1.97
CA ASN A 259 5.73 -3.24 1.39
C ASN A 259 4.48 -4.12 1.44
N THR A 260 4.63 -5.44 1.31
CA THR A 260 3.51 -6.38 1.41
C THR A 260 2.93 -6.38 2.83
N GLU A 261 3.79 -6.33 3.85
CA GLU A 261 3.29 -6.26 5.24
C GLU A 261 2.71 -4.89 5.59
N ARG A 262 3.32 -3.80 5.12
CA ARG A 262 2.73 -2.45 5.22
C ARG A 262 1.35 -2.42 4.58
N GLY A 263 1.23 -2.92 3.35
CA GLY A 263 -0.04 -2.98 2.63
C GLY A 263 -1.08 -3.83 3.35
N SER A 264 -0.68 -4.97 3.91
CA SER A 264 -1.57 -5.83 4.71
C SER A 264 -2.09 -5.12 5.96
N VAL A 265 -1.23 -4.37 6.67
CA VAL A 265 -1.63 -3.55 7.82
C VAL A 265 -2.57 -2.43 7.40
N LEU A 266 -2.26 -1.67 6.35
CA LEU A 266 -3.08 -0.53 5.91
C LEU A 266 -4.46 -0.96 5.40
N ARG A 267 -4.55 -2.10 4.70
CA ARG A 267 -5.84 -2.68 4.27
C ARG A 267 -6.67 -3.16 5.45
N ASN A 268 -6.03 -3.78 6.45
CA ASN A 268 -6.73 -4.19 7.65
C ASN A 268 -7.22 -2.97 8.45
N LEU A 269 -6.38 -1.94 8.59
CA LEU A 269 -6.71 -0.68 9.27
C LEU A 269 -7.97 -0.05 8.69
N GLU A 270 -8.01 0.17 7.38
CA GLU A 270 -9.16 0.83 6.73
C GLU A 270 -10.45 0.01 6.83
N LYS A 271 -10.33 -1.32 6.85
CA LYS A 271 -11.46 -2.23 6.99
C LYS A 271 -12.04 -2.28 8.41
N THR A 272 -11.20 -2.13 9.43
CA THR A 272 -11.59 -2.41 10.83
C THR A 272 -11.70 -1.18 11.71
N GLN A 273 -11.20 -0.03 11.28
CA GLN A 273 -11.16 1.20 12.08
C GLN A 273 -11.85 2.35 11.36
N ASP A 274 -12.49 3.23 12.14
CA ASP A 274 -12.98 4.51 11.64
C ASP A 274 -11.83 5.52 11.58
N LEU A 275 -11.53 6.03 10.39
CA LEU A 275 -10.41 6.93 10.16
C LEU A 275 -10.93 8.36 10.03
N SER A 276 -10.40 9.27 10.86
CA SER A 276 -10.58 10.71 10.60
C SER A 276 -9.98 11.08 9.24
N GLU A 277 -10.41 12.21 8.67
CA GLU A 277 -9.88 12.69 7.39
C GLU A 277 -8.35 12.84 7.42
N GLY A 278 -7.80 13.33 8.53
CA GLY A 278 -6.36 13.45 8.74
C GLY A 278 -5.64 12.10 8.80
N ALA A 279 -6.23 11.10 9.45
CA ALA A 279 -5.70 9.74 9.48
C ALA A 279 -5.75 9.07 8.08
N TYR A 280 -6.79 9.35 7.30
CA TYR A 280 -6.93 8.87 5.93
C TYR A 280 -5.89 9.49 5.00
N VAL A 281 -5.65 10.80 5.11
CA VAL A 281 -4.55 11.48 4.41
C VAL A 281 -3.21 10.84 4.79
N ARG A 282 -2.99 10.56 6.09
CA ARG A 282 -1.78 9.92 6.58
C ARG A 282 -1.58 8.49 6.04
N LEU A 283 -2.67 7.74 5.86
CA LEU A 283 -2.67 6.44 5.17
C LEU A 283 -2.15 6.57 3.75
N LEU A 284 -2.69 7.51 2.98
CA LEU A 284 -2.28 7.73 1.58
C LEU A 284 -0.80 8.15 1.49
N GLN A 285 -0.34 8.99 2.42
CA GLN A 285 1.08 9.36 2.55
C GLN A 285 1.97 8.15 2.82
N SER A 286 1.56 7.23 3.70
CA SER A 286 2.31 5.98 3.94
C SER A 286 2.42 5.15 2.66
N VAL A 287 1.33 5.01 1.89
CA VAL A 287 1.31 4.27 0.61
C VAL A 287 2.25 4.91 -0.42
N LYS A 288 2.29 6.24 -0.49
CA LYS A 288 3.18 6.99 -1.39
C LYS A 288 4.66 6.65 -1.19
N HIS A 289 5.05 6.27 0.02
CA HIS A 289 6.42 5.87 0.37
C HIS A 289 6.70 4.37 0.22
N PHE A 290 5.85 3.62 -0.48
CA PHE A 290 6.16 2.24 -0.84
C PHE A 290 7.13 2.22 -2.03
N SER A 291 8.06 1.27 -2.04
CA SER A 291 8.95 1.06 -3.19
C SER A 291 8.36 0.11 -4.25
N SER A 292 7.27 -0.61 -3.93
CA SER A 292 6.57 -1.50 -4.87
C SER A 292 5.31 -0.84 -5.42
N ASN A 293 5.34 -0.46 -6.70
CA ASN A 293 4.18 0.08 -7.41
C ASN A 293 2.98 -0.87 -7.40
N THR A 294 3.21 -2.18 -7.45
CA THR A 294 2.14 -3.18 -7.41
C THR A 294 1.45 -3.19 -6.04
N GLU A 295 2.21 -3.05 -4.93
CA GLU A 295 1.60 -2.91 -3.61
C GLU A 295 0.91 -1.55 -3.43
N MET A 296 1.49 -0.47 -3.96
CA MET A 296 0.82 0.84 -3.98
C MET A 296 -0.55 0.73 -4.66
N GLY A 297 -0.59 0.24 -5.90
CA GLY A 297 -1.82 0.07 -6.65
C GLY A 297 -2.80 -0.91 -5.98
N SER A 298 -2.29 -1.97 -5.37
CA SER A 298 -3.10 -2.94 -4.61
C SER A 298 -3.80 -2.29 -3.41
N VAL A 299 -3.07 -1.57 -2.56
CA VAL A 299 -3.66 -0.84 -1.42
C VAL A 299 -4.65 0.21 -1.92
N MET A 300 -4.25 1.07 -2.86
CA MET A 300 -5.08 2.17 -3.36
C MET A 300 -6.41 1.69 -3.95
N ARG A 301 -6.43 0.55 -4.64
CA ARG A 301 -7.66 -0.06 -5.21
C ARG A 301 -8.49 -0.85 -4.21
N SER A 302 -8.01 -1.06 -2.99
CA SER A 302 -8.73 -1.76 -1.93
C SER A 302 -9.41 -0.83 -0.92
N LEU A 303 -9.19 0.48 -1.02
CA LEU A 303 -9.76 1.49 -0.13
C LEU A 303 -11.26 1.69 -0.44
N GLU A 304 -12.14 1.25 0.44
CA GLU A 304 -13.60 1.29 0.23
C GLU A 304 -14.23 2.59 0.75
N ASN A 305 -13.67 3.17 1.81
CA ASN A 305 -14.14 4.38 2.50
C ASN A 305 -13.48 5.67 1.95
N LEU A 306 -12.86 5.62 0.77
CA LEU A 306 -12.19 6.76 0.16
C LEU A 306 -13.18 7.87 -0.23
N ASN A 307 -13.14 9.00 0.50
CA ASN A 307 -13.98 10.16 0.20
C ASN A 307 -13.31 11.14 -0.77
N MET A 308 -13.57 10.95 -2.07
CA MET A 308 -13.05 11.86 -3.11
C MET A 308 -13.63 13.28 -3.06
N GLN A 309 -14.68 13.56 -2.27
CA GLN A 309 -15.18 14.93 -2.11
C GLN A 309 -14.37 15.75 -1.11
N ASN A 310 -13.64 15.10 -0.21
CA ASN A 310 -12.69 15.79 0.64
C ASN A 310 -11.48 16.25 -0.20
N PRO A 311 -11.14 17.55 -0.22
CA PRO A 311 -10.10 18.09 -1.10
C PRO A 311 -8.68 17.65 -0.72
N GLU A 312 -8.42 17.38 0.56
CA GLU A 312 -7.12 16.93 1.05
C GLU A 312 -6.89 15.47 0.69
N ILE A 313 -7.88 14.61 0.94
CA ILE A 313 -7.86 13.18 0.55
C ILE A 313 -7.71 13.05 -0.96
N ALA A 314 -8.52 13.78 -1.74
CA ALA A 314 -8.42 13.73 -3.21
C ALA A 314 -7.03 14.19 -3.68
N THR A 315 -6.48 15.25 -3.08
CA THR A 315 -5.14 15.74 -3.44
C THR A 315 -4.07 14.70 -3.14
N GLU A 316 -4.10 14.08 -1.96
CA GLU A 316 -3.10 13.08 -1.62
C GLU A 316 -3.26 11.79 -2.42
N PHE A 317 -4.49 11.39 -2.75
CA PHE A 317 -4.73 10.25 -3.64
C PHE A 317 -4.02 10.43 -4.99
N PHE A 318 -4.20 11.58 -5.65
CA PHE A 318 -3.55 11.85 -6.93
C PHE A 318 -2.03 12.04 -6.77
N ASN A 319 -1.55 12.59 -5.65
CA ASN A 319 -0.11 12.63 -5.36
C ASN A 319 0.50 11.24 -5.26
N THR A 320 -0.18 10.29 -4.62
CA THR A 320 0.25 8.89 -4.51
C THR A 320 0.21 8.17 -5.85
N VAL A 321 -0.78 8.45 -6.70
CA VAL A 321 -0.78 7.93 -8.09
C VAL A 321 0.39 8.50 -8.89
N ASN A 322 0.67 9.80 -8.75
CA ASN A 322 1.74 10.48 -9.49
C ASN A 322 3.15 10.04 -9.06
N SER A 323 3.31 9.44 -7.88
CA SER A 323 4.60 8.86 -7.46
C SER A 323 4.82 7.45 -8.00
N MET A 324 3.81 6.82 -8.62
CA MET A 324 3.97 5.52 -9.25
C MET A 324 4.75 5.65 -10.57
N SER A 325 5.83 4.90 -10.70
CA SER A 325 6.60 4.81 -11.96
C SER A 325 6.02 3.80 -12.95
N SER A 326 5.21 2.84 -12.47
CA SER A 326 4.52 1.88 -13.34
C SER A 326 3.27 2.51 -13.97
N ASN A 327 3.32 2.76 -15.27
CA ASN A 327 2.18 3.22 -16.06
C ASN A 327 0.93 2.33 -15.88
N THR A 328 1.13 1.01 -15.83
CA THR A 328 0.04 0.05 -15.69
C THR A 328 -0.62 0.12 -14.31
N GLU A 329 0.15 0.23 -13.23
CA GLU A 329 -0.43 0.34 -11.89
C GLU A 329 -1.11 1.71 -11.68
N ALA A 330 -0.49 2.79 -12.15
CA ALA A 330 -1.10 4.12 -12.14
C ALA A 330 -2.40 4.14 -12.95
N GLY A 331 -2.36 3.64 -14.18
CA GLY A 331 -3.53 3.55 -15.07
C GLY A 331 -4.65 2.69 -14.49
N LEU A 332 -4.33 1.51 -13.93
CA LEU A 332 -5.32 0.67 -13.25
C LEU A 332 -5.94 1.35 -12.03
N THR A 333 -5.15 2.09 -11.25
CA THR A 333 -5.64 2.85 -10.08
C THR A 333 -6.57 3.98 -10.50
N LEU A 334 -6.24 4.72 -11.57
CA LEU A 334 -7.11 5.75 -12.14
C LEU A 334 -8.41 5.19 -12.73
N ARG A 335 -8.35 4.06 -13.44
CA ARG A 335 -9.57 3.38 -13.93
C ARG A 335 -10.44 2.89 -12.79
N HIS A 336 -9.82 2.41 -11.70
CA HIS A 336 -10.56 1.99 -10.51
C HIS A 336 -11.35 3.15 -9.89
N ILE A 337 -10.73 4.33 -9.73
CA ILE A 337 -11.45 5.47 -9.15
C ILE A 337 -12.60 5.94 -10.03
N LEU A 338 -12.42 5.97 -11.36
CA LEU A 338 -13.47 6.32 -12.33
C LEU A 338 -14.66 5.34 -12.31
N LYS A 339 -14.43 4.08 -11.94
CA LYS A 339 -15.51 3.08 -11.81
C LYS A 339 -16.35 3.27 -10.55
N ARG A 340 -15.75 3.78 -9.47
CA ARG A 340 -16.39 3.85 -8.14
C ARG A 340 -16.94 5.23 -7.78
N HIS A 341 -16.40 6.30 -8.35
CA HIS A 341 -16.75 7.67 -7.95
C HIS A 341 -17.10 8.55 -9.15
N GLU A 342 -18.13 9.37 -9.01
CA GLU A 342 -18.30 10.55 -9.86
C GLU A 342 -17.34 11.65 -9.40
N LEU A 343 -16.49 12.13 -10.31
CA LEU A 343 -15.51 13.18 -9.99
C LEU A 343 -16.10 14.56 -10.27
N SER A 344 -15.88 15.50 -9.35
CA SER A 344 -16.10 16.94 -9.60
C SER A 344 -15.13 17.46 -10.67
N ASP A 345 -15.43 18.62 -11.28
CA ASP A 345 -14.54 19.24 -12.28
C ASP A 345 -13.11 19.44 -11.75
N LYS A 346 -12.96 19.83 -10.47
CA LYS A 346 -11.65 19.98 -9.82
C LYS A 346 -10.88 18.66 -9.74
N ASN A 347 -11.57 17.56 -9.41
CA ASN A 347 -10.93 16.25 -9.34
C ASN A 347 -10.70 15.63 -10.72
N MET A 348 -11.55 15.95 -11.70
CA MET A 348 -11.32 15.58 -13.10
C MET A 348 -10.05 16.25 -13.63
N LEU A 349 -9.79 17.52 -13.31
CA LEU A 349 -8.54 18.19 -13.65
C LEU A 349 -7.32 17.52 -13.02
N LYS A 350 -7.40 17.09 -11.75
CA LYS A 350 -6.34 16.33 -11.08
C LYS A 350 -6.12 14.97 -11.75
N LEU A 351 -7.19 14.27 -12.12
CA LEU A 351 -7.10 13.02 -12.88
C LEU A 351 -6.41 13.22 -14.22
N LEU A 352 -6.81 14.23 -15.00
CA LEU A 352 -6.19 14.54 -16.28
C LEU A 352 -4.72 14.96 -16.11
N GLN A 353 -4.37 15.64 -15.01
CA GLN A 353 -2.98 15.90 -14.67
C GLN A 353 -2.22 14.59 -14.39
N SER A 354 -2.80 13.64 -13.66
CA SER A 354 -2.19 12.31 -13.46
C SER A 354 -2.03 11.54 -14.76
N VAL A 355 -3.02 11.59 -15.67
CA VAL A 355 -2.91 10.98 -17.00
C VAL A 355 -1.75 11.59 -17.81
N LYS A 356 -1.45 12.88 -17.62
CA LYS A 356 -0.30 13.53 -18.28
C LYS A 356 1.04 12.91 -17.90
N HIS A 357 1.14 12.33 -16.70
CA HIS A 357 2.35 11.66 -16.23
C HIS A 357 2.50 10.25 -16.80
N LEU A 358 1.45 9.69 -17.44
CA LEU A 358 1.54 8.41 -18.13
C LEU A 358 2.27 8.60 -19.47
N THR A 359 3.33 7.84 -19.66
CA THR A 359 4.11 7.79 -20.90
C THR A 359 3.63 6.71 -21.86
N SER A 360 2.78 5.78 -21.41
CA SER A 360 2.17 4.74 -22.24
C SER A 360 0.87 5.22 -22.88
N ASN A 361 0.86 5.41 -24.20
CA ASN A 361 -0.37 5.75 -24.94
C ASN A 361 -1.49 4.73 -24.73
N THR A 362 -1.17 3.45 -24.56
CA THR A 362 -2.15 2.39 -24.30
C THR A 362 -2.83 2.57 -22.95
N GLU A 363 -2.08 2.95 -21.91
CA GLU A 363 -2.67 3.21 -20.59
C GLU A 363 -3.43 4.55 -20.58
N THR A 364 -2.91 5.58 -21.26
CA THR A 364 -3.62 6.84 -21.47
C THR A 364 -4.96 6.63 -22.16
N ASP A 365 -5.00 5.87 -23.27
CA ASP A 365 -6.23 5.48 -23.97
C ASP A 365 -7.20 4.76 -23.03
N ALA A 366 -6.71 3.74 -22.32
CA ALA A 366 -7.53 2.95 -21.40
C ALA A 366 -8.13 3.80 -20.26
N VAL A 367 -7.39 4.76 -19.70
CA VAL A 367 -7.92 5.68 -18.69
C VAL A 367 -8.93 6.64 -19.30
N MET A 368 -8.58 7.28 -20.43
CA MET A 368 -9.43 8.29 -21.08
C MET A 368 -10.77 7.70 -21.56
N THR A 369 -10.76 6.46 -22.07
CA THR A 369 -11.98 5.71 -22.46
C THR A 369 -12.74 5.09 -21.28
N SER A 370 -12.19 5.16 -20.06
CA SER A 370 -12.90 4.78 -18.83
C SER A 370 -13.64 5.95 -18.18
N ILE A 371 -13.44 7.18 -18.65
CA ILE A 371 -14.15 8.36 -18.16
C ILE A 371 -15.60 8.27 -18.63
N ARG A 372 -16.54 8.00 -17.73
CA ARG A 372 -17.97 7.85 -18.09
C ARG A 372 -18.70 9.18 -18.22
N LYS A 373 -18.31 10.16 -17.41
CA LYS A 373 -18.94 11.48 -17.32
C LYS A 373 -17.85 12.55 -17.23
N ILE A 374 -17.96 13.55 -18.09
CA ILE A 374 -17.03 14.68 -18.13
C ILE A 374 -17.79 15.95 -18.55
N ASN A 375 -17.51 17.05 -17.85
CA ASN A 375 -18.12 18.34 -18.14
C ASN A 375 -17.30 19.13 -19.18
N LEU A 376 -17.53 18.86 -20.47
CA LEU A 376 -16.85 19.58 -21.56
C LEU A 376 -17.36 21.01 -21.78
N SER A 377 -18.35 21.47 -21.01
CA SER A 377 -18.76 22.88 -20.97
C SER A 377 -17.82 23.72 -20.08
N ASN A 378 -17.11 23.08 -19.14
CA ASN A 378 -16.07 23.72 -18.36
C ASN A 378 -14.81 23.88 -19.23
N GLU A 379 -14.42 25.14 -19.49
CA GLU A 379 -13.29 25.49 -20.36
C GLU A 379 -11.96 24.85 -19.95
N GLN A 380 -11.68 24.76 -18.64
CA GLN A 380 -10.44 24.16 -18.14
C GLN A 380 -10.45 22.65 -18.39
N VAL A 381 -11.54 21.97 -18.03
CA VAL A 381 -11.69 20.51 -18.22
C VAL A 381 -11.60 20.15 -19.70
N LYS A 382 -12.34 20.87 -20.56
CA LYS A 382 -12.31 20.68 -22.02
C LYS A 382 -10.90 20.86 -22.58
N THR A 383 -10.23 21.95 -22.22
CA THR A 383 -8.88 22.25 -22.71
C THR A 383 -7.89 21.17 -22.28
N SER A 384 -7.89 20.78 -20.99
CA SER A 384 -7.03 19.71 -20.50
C SER A 384 -7.31 18.36 -21.16
N TYR A 385 -8.58 18.03 -21.40
CA TYR A 385 -9.00 16.77 -22.03
C TYR A 385 -8.50 16.67 -23.48
N PHE A 386 -8.76 17.68 -24.32
CA PHE A 386 -8.31 17.66 -25.72
C PHE A 386 -6.80 17.83 -25.86
N ASN A 387 -6.14 18.60 -24.99
CA ASN A 387 -4.68 18.67 -24.96
C ASN A 387 -4.06 17.30 -24.65
N MET A 388 -4.69 16.51 -23.78
CA MET A 388 -4.22 15.14 -23.50
C MET A 388 -4.20 14.30 -24.76
N ILE A 389 -5.30 14.29 -25.51
CA ILE A 389 -5.42 13.52 -26.76
C ILE A 389 -4.39 14.01 -27.78
N ASN A 390 -4.21 15.32 -27.90
CA ASN A 390 -3.26 15.92 -28.83
C ASN A 390 -1.79 15.61 -28.50
N MET A 391 -1.48 15.31 -27.24
CA MET A 391 -0.13 14.91 -26.81
C MET A 391 0.16 13.42 -27.07
N MET A 392 -0.85 12.62 -27.41
CA MET A 392 -0.67 11.19 -27.71
C MET A 392 0.06 11.01 -29.04
N THR A 393 1.13 10.23 -29.03
CA THR A 393 1.91 9.93 -30.25
C THR A 393 1.33 8.76 -31.06
N SER A 394 0.48 7.93 -30.43
CA SER A 394 -0.23 6.83 -31.10
C SER A 394 -1.53 7.35 -31.72
N ASN A 395 -1.59 7.41 -33.05
CA ASN A 395 -2.80 7.78 -33.80
C ASN A 395 -3.99 6.85 -33.50
N THR A 396 -3.75 5.55 -33.33
CA THR A 396 -4.80 4.58 -33.02
C THR A 396 -5.39 4.83 -31.63
N SER A 397 -4.54 5.14 -30.65
CA SER A 397 -4.98 5.47 -29.29
C SER A 397 -5.71 6.82 -29.24
N ALA A 398 -5.17 7.86 -29.88
CA ALA A 398 -5.85 9.15 -29.99
C ALA A 398 -7.20 9.02 -30.71
N GLY A 399 -7.24 8.28 -31.82
CA GLY A 399 -8.46 8.00 -32.57
C GLY A 399 -9.48 7.18 -31.77
N SER A 400 -9.02 6.21 -30.97
CA SER A 400 -9.85 5.46 -30.03
C SER A 400 -10.56 6.39 -29.05
N VAL A 401 -9.80 7.26 -28.38
CA VAL A 401 -10.36 8.23 -27.42
C VAL A 401 -11.34 9.17 -28.11
N LEU A 402 -11.01 9.74 -29.27
CA LEU A 402 -11.93 10.63 -30.00
C LEU A 402 -13.23 9.93 -30.41
N ARG A 403 -13.16 8.70 -30.94
CA ARG A 403 -14.37 7.91 -31.26
C ARG A 403 -15.20 7.61 -30.01
N TYR A 404 -14.55 7.35 -28.88
CA TYR A 404 -15.22 7.18 -27.60
C TYR A 404 -15.90 8.47 -27.14
N THR A 405 -15.22 9.62 -27.25
CA THR A 405 -15.73 10.93 -26.83
C THR A 405 -17.06 11.25 -27.50
N VAL A 406 -17.12 11.16 -28.84
CA VAL A 406 -18.36 11.49 -29.57
C VAL A 406 -19.53 10.56 -29.23
N LYS A 407 -19.24 9.30 -28.92
CA LYS A 407 -20.27 8.31 -28.61
C LYS A 407 -20.83 8.47 -27.19
N ASN A 408 -20.02 8.91 -26.23
CA ASN A 408 -20.35 8.81 -24.80
C ASN A 408 -20.46 10.15 -24.07
N HIS A 409 -20.07 11.27 -24.69
CA HIS A 409 -20.01 12.56 -24.00
C HIS A 409 -20.87 13.62 -24.68
N ASN A 410 -21.46 14.48 -23.85
CA ASN A 410 -22.12 15.68 -24.33
C ASN A 410 -21.07 16.67 -24.84
N MET A 411 -21.25 17.14 -26.06
CA MET A 411 -20.28 17.94 -26.81
C MET A 411 -20.89 19.29 -27.18
N PRO A 412 -20.65 20.37 -26.40
CA PRO A 412 -21.03 21.72 -26.82
C PRO A 412 -20.24 22.16 -28.07
N ASN A 413 -20.72 23.17 -28.80
CA ASN A 413 -20.13 23.60 -30.08
C ASN A 413 -18.63 23.93 -29.98
N ASN A 414 -18.19 24.55 -28.88
CA ASN A 414 -16.77 24.82 -28.62
C ASN A 414 -15.94 23.54 -28.40
N ALA A 415 -16.51 22.46 -27.83
CA ALA A 415 -15.84 21.17 -27.70
C ALA A 415 -15.72 20.45 -29.04
N TRP A 416 -16.72 20.56 -29.92
CA TRP A 416 -16.61 20.08 -31.31
C TRP A 416 -15.48 20.75 -32.09
N LYS A 417 -15.26 22.06 -31.91
CA LYS A 417 -14.12 22.75 -32.51
C LYS A 417 -12.79 22.20 -32.02
N SER A 418 -12.64 21.98 -30.71
CA SER A 418 -11.43 21.33 -30.15
C SER A 418 -11.26 19.91 -30.68
N TYR A 419 -12.34 19.13 -30.77
CA TYR A 419 -12.35 17.79 -31.33
C TYR A 419 -11.78 17.75 -32.76
N PHE A 420 -12.30 18.59 -33.66
CA PHE A 420 -11.85 18.62 -35.05
C PHE A 420 -10.44 19.17 -35.21
N SER A 421 -10.03 20.11 -34.35
CA SER A 421 -8.64 20.55 -34.30
C SER A 421 -7.69 19.40 -33.96
N VAL A 422 -8.03 18.56 -32.98
CA VAL A 422 -7.21 17.39 -32.62
C VAL A 422 -7.26 16.31 -33.71
N ALA A 423 -8.44 16.05 -34.27
CA ALA A 423 -8.59 15.09 -35.36
C ALA A 423 -7.73 15.45 -36.58
N GLY A 424 -7.64 16.74 -36.92
CA GLY A 424 -6.81 17.25 -38.02
C GLY A 424 -5.30 17.12 -37.79
N HIS A 425 -4.84 16.91 -36.54
CA HIS A 425 -3.44 16.64 -36.23
C HIS A 425 -3.06 15.15 -36.32
N LEU A 426 -4.03 14.26 -36.53
CA LEU A 426 -3.75 12.84 -36.74
C LEU A 426 -3.01 12.64 -38.06
N THR A 427 -1.82 12.06 -37.99
CA THR A 427 -0.96 11.82 -39.17
C THR A 427 -1.36 10.56 -39.94
N SER A 428 -2.11 9.64 -39.31
CA SER A 428 -2.70 8.49 -40.01
C SER A 428 -4.02 8.89 -40.67
N ASN A 429 -4.02 8.96 -42.00
CA ASN A 429 -5.24 9.25 -42.78
C ASN A 429 -6.37 8.25 -42.50
N THR A 430 -6.07 6.98 -42.29
CA THR A 430 -7.11 5.98 -41.98
C THR A 430 -7.74 6.21 -40.60
N GLU A 431 -6.94 6.58 -39.59
CA GLU A 431 -7.48 6.93 -38.27
C GLU A 431 -8.24 8.25 -38.30
N MET A 432 -7.71 9.28 -38.96
CA MET A 432 -8.41 10.55 -39.16
C MET A 432 -9.74 10.35 -39.88
N GLY A 433 -9.75 9.59 -40.98
CA GLY A 433 -10.96 9.22 -41.70
C GLY A 433 -11.98 8.50 -40.82
N SER A 434 -11.52 7.54 -40.01
CA SER A 434 -12.37 6.82 -39.06
C SER A 434 -12.98 7.74 -38.00
N VAL A 435 -12.18 8.63 -37.41
CA VAL A 435 -12.61 9.64 -36.42
C VAL A 435 -13.64 10.60 -37.02
N LEU A 436 -13.34 11.19 -38.18
CA LEU A 436 -14.24 12.15 -38.83
C LEU A 436 -15.56 11.49 -39.25
N ARG A 437 -15.53 10.26 -39.77
CA ARG A 437 -16.77 9.53 -40.10
C ARG A 437 -17.62 9.22 -38.87
N ALA A 438 -17.01 8.91 -37.74
CA ALA A 438 -17.73 8.69 -36.48
C ALA A 438 -18.40 9.97 -35.94
N ALA A 439 -17.85 11.14 -36.26
CA ALA A 439 -18.38 12.44 -35.83
C ALA A 439 -19.65 12.87 -36.58
N ILE A 440 -19.75 12.54 -37.87
CA ILE A 440 -20.82 13.01 -38.79
C ILE A 440 -22.24 12.87 -38.21
N PRO A 441 -22.70 11.70 -37.74
CA PRO A 441 -24.09 11.56 -37.28
C PRO A 441 -24.41 12.36 -36.01
N ALA A 442 -23.40 12.69 -35.21
CA ALA A 442 -23.55 13.32 -33.90
C ALA A 442 -23.30 14.83 -33.91
N MET A 443 -22.48 15.35 -34.82
CA MET A 443 -22.11 16.77 -34.82
C MET A 443 -23.32 17.68 -35.10
N PRO A 444 -23.39 18.87 -34.47
CA PRO A 444 -24.41 19.86 -34.77
C PRO A 444 -24.12 20.54 -36.11
N HIS A 445 -25.17 20.93 -36.83
CA HIS A 445 -25.11 21.71 -38.06
C HIS A 445 -24.97 23.20 -37.77
N ASP A 446 -24.04 23.53 -36.87
CA ASP A 446 -23.63 24.90 -36.56
C ASP A 446 -22.49 25.30 -37.49
N GLN A 447 -22.53 26.52 -38.03
CA GLN A 447 -21.54 26.97 -39.03
C GLN A 447 -20.11 26.86 -38.49
N ALA A 448 -19.85 27.25 -37.24
CA ALA A 448 -18.50 27.21 -36.68
C ALA A 448 -18.00 25.77 -36.45
N VAL A 449 -18.92 24.83 -36.25
CA VAL A 449 -18.61 23.40 -36.15
C VAL A 449 -18.34 22.80 -37.52
N LEU A 450 -19.15 23.12 -38.53
CA LEU A 450 -18.92 22.72 -39.92
C LEU A 450 -17.60 23.26 -40.46
N ASP A 451 -17.28 24.53 -40.20
CA ASP A 451 -16.00 25.13 -40.59
C ASP A 451 -14.81 24.38 -39.98
N ALA A 452 -14.90 24.01 -38.69
CA ALA A 452 -13.87 23.24 -38.01
C ALA A 452 -13.74 21.81 -38.58
N PHE A 453 -14.87 21.15 -38.85
CA PHE A 453 -14.91 19.85 -39.51
C PHE A 453 -14.21 19.92 -40.87
N PHE A 454 -14.61 20.84 -41.75
CA PHE A 454 -14.01 20.93 -43.08
C PHE A 454 -12.55 21.38 -43.03
N ALA A 455 -12.15 22.22 -42.08
CA ALA A 455 -10.74 22.53 -41.84
C ALA A 455 -9.91 21.26 -41.56
N SER A 456 -10.43 20.33 -40.76
CA SER A 456 -9.76 19.04 -40.52
C SER A 456 -9.66 18.17 -41.79
N THR A 457 -10.68 18.20 -42.67
CA THR A 457 -10.62 17.47 -43.95
C THR A 457 -9.52 17.97 -44.89
N ARG A 458 -9.07 19.22 -44.73
CA ARG A 458 -7.95 19.76 -45.53
C ARG A 458 -6.61 19.13 -45.19
N MET A 459 -6.54 18.37 -44.09
CA MET A 459 -5.32 17.72 -43.64
C MET A 459 -5.12 16.32 -44.22
N PHE A 460 -6.08 15.80 -44.97
CA PHE A 460 -5.88 14.55 -45.68
C PHE A 460 -4.80 14.68 -46.75
N THR A 461 -3.87 13.73 -46.76
CA THR A 461 -2.98 13.47 -47.89
C THR A 461 -3.47 12.28 -48.74
N SER A 462 -4.29 11.40 -48.16
CA SER A 462 -4.95 10.31 -48.88
C SER A 462 -6.25 10.77 -49.53
N ASN A 463 -6.27 10.82 -50.86
CA ASN A 463 -7.47 11.15 -51.65
C ASN A 463 -8.63 10.17 -51.38
N THR A 464 -8.33 8.90 -51.16
CA THR A 464 -9.35 7.87 -50.91
C THR A 464 -10.01 8.06 -49.56
N GLU A 465 -9.24 8.28 -48.48
CA GLU A 465 -9.83 8.53 -47.15
C GLU A 465 -10.60 9.86 -47.12
N HIS A 466 -10.05 10.89 -47.75
CA HIS A 466 -10.71 12.18 -47.90
C HIS A 466 -12.05 12.04 -48.63
N GLY A 467 -12.04 11.40 -49.81
CA GLY A 467 -13.25 11.13 -50.59
C GLY A 467 -14.27 10.29 -49.82
N MET A 468 -13.83 9.29 -49.05
CA MET A 468 -14.71 8.50 -48.19
C MET A 468 -15.41 9.34 -47.11
N VAL A 469 -14.70 10.25 -46.46
CA VAL A 469 -15.30 11.18 -45.47
C VAL A 469 -16.33 12.09 -46.14
N LEU A 470 -16.00 12.70 -47.28
CA LEU A 470 -16.92 13.60 -47.99
C LEU A 470 -18.21 12.88 -48.42
N ARG A 471 -18.08 11.66 -48.97
CA ARG A 471 -19.25 10.83 -49.32
C ARG A 471 -20.08 10.46 -48.10
N ALA A 472 -19.47 10.27 -46.93
CA ALA A 472 -20.21 9.99 -45.70
C ALA A 472 -21.05 11.21 -45.26
N VAL A 473 -20.53 12.44 -45.42
CA VAL A 473 -21.28 13.67 -45.12
C VAL A 473 -22.51 13.79 -46.02
N VAL A 474 -22.35 13.57 -47.33
CA VAL A 474 -23.46 13.64 -48.30
C VAL A 474 -24.58 12.64 -47.98
N LYS A 475 -24.23 11.49 -47.40
CA LYS A 475 -25.17 10.42 -47.04
C LYS A 475 -25.80 10.59 -45.67
N ASP A 476 -25.38 11.58 -44.89
CA ASP A 476 -25.93 11.79 -43.55
C ASP A 476 -27.36 12.32 -43.62
N ALA A 477 -28.21 11.90 -42.67
CA ALA A 477 -29.62 12.28 -42.63
C ALA A 477 -29.84 13.78 -42.37
N LYS A 478 -28.86 14.46 -41.77
CA LYS A 478 -28.91 15.90 -41.48
C LYS A 478 -28.30 16.74 -42.60
N PHE A 479 -27.76 16.12 -43.67
CA PHE A 479 -27.09 16.83 -44.77
C PHE A 479 -27.94 18.01 -45.27
N ASP A 480 -27.35 19.21 -45.30
CA ASP A 480 -28.00 20.45 -45.66
C ASP A 480 -27.20 21.25 -46.70
N LYS A 481 -27.74 22.40 -47.12
CA LYS A 481 -27.07 23.26 -48.10
C LYS A 481 -25.67 23.70 -47.64
N ALA A 482 -25.50 24.04 -46.36
CA ALA A 482 -24.20 24.48 -45.82
C ALA A 482 -23.16 23.35 -45.87
N SER A 483 -23.55 22.14 -45.46
CA SER A 483 -22.73 20.93 -45.56
C SER A 483 -22.42 20.58 -47.01
N CYS A 484 -23.37 20.76 -47.93
CA CYS A 484 -23.16 20.56 -49.36
C CYS A 484 -22.10 21.51 -49.94
N MET A 485 -22.18 22.80 -49.60
CA MET A 485 -21.17 23.78 -50.01
C MET A 485 -19.79 23.43 -49.46
N GLY A 486 -19.71 23.01 -48.19
CA GLY A 486 -18.45 22.57 -47.58
C GLY A 486 -17.88 21.30 -48.23
N VAL A 487 -18.73 20.33 -48.59
CA VAL A 487 -18.30 19.12 -49.34
C VAL A 487 -17.71 19.49 -50.69
N LEU A 488 -18.38 20.37 -51.45
CA LEU A 488 -17.91 20.79 -52.77
C LEU A 488 -16.58 21.56 -52.67
N GLU A 489 -16.44 22.46 -51.72
CA GLU A 489 -15.19 23.18 -51.49
C GLU A 489 -14.05 22.23 -51.11
N SER A 490 -14.32 21.27 -50.21
CA SER A 490 -13.33 20.27 -49.81
C SER A 490 -12.97 19.31 -50.96
N ALA A 491 -13.94 18.92 -51.79
CA ALA A 491 -13.72 18.05 -52.96
C ALA A 491 -12.81 18.66 -54.02
N LYS A 492 -12.73 19.99 -54.10
CA LYS A 492 -11.79 20.70 -55.00
C LYS A 492 -10.34 20.34 -54.72
N MET A 493 -10.02 20.01 -53.47
CA MET A 493 -8.66 19.63 -53.03
C MET A 493 -8.26 18.20 -53.41
N LEU A 494 -9.21 17.37 -53.86
CA LEU A 494 -8.90 16.03 -54.35
C LEU A 494 -8.10 16.12 -55.65
N ILE A 495 -6.95 15.47 -55.69
CA ILE A 495 -6.10 15.34 -56.88
C ILE A 495 -6.61 14.17 -57.73
N SER A 496 -7.08 13.08 -57.11
CA SER A 496 -7.61 11.92 -57.84
C SER A 496 -8.93 12.28 -58.53
N ASN A 497 -8.92 12.25 -59.87
CA ASN A 497 -10.12 12.46 -60.68
C ASN A 497 -11.24 11.47 -60.33
N THR A 498 -10.89 10.20 -60.13
CA THR A 498 -11.84 9.14 -59.79
C THR A 498 -12.51 9.39 -58.44
N GLU A 499 -11.74 9.74 -57.40
CA GLU A 499 -12.31 10.04 -56.08
C GLU A 499 -13.18 11.30 -56.13
N LYS A 500 -12.70 12.36 -56.80
CA LYS A 500 -13.45 13.62 -56.97
C LYS A 500 -14.76 13.41 -57.71
N SER A 501 -14.74 12.70 -58.84
CA SER A 501 -15.94 12.39 -59.62
C SER A 501 -16.92 11.50 -58.84
N THR A 502 -16.40 10.60 -57.99
CA THR A 502 -17.26 9.79 -57.10
C THR A 502 -17.94 10.65 -56.03
N VAL A 503 -17.25 11.63 -55.43
CA VAL A 503 -17.86 12.59 -54.50
C VAL A 503 -18.94 13.43 -55.20
N LEU A 504 -18.63 14.00 -56.36
CA LEU A 504 -19.59 14.76 -57.17
C LEU A 504 -20.82 13.91 -57.53
N SER A 505 -20.60 12.66 -57.91
CA SER A 505 -21.69 11.72 -58.22
C SER A 505 -22.63 11.46 -57.04
N GLU A 506 -22.14 11.52 -55.79
CA GLU A 506 -23.02 11.44 -54.61
C GLU A 506 -23.79 12.75 -54.40
N VAL A 507 -23.14 13.91 -54.56
CA VAL A 507 -23.82 15.23 -54.44
C VAL A 507 -24.94 15.38 -55.47
N ALA A 508 -24.71 14.93 -56.71
CA ALA A 508 -25.68 14.97 -57.80
C ALA A 508 -26.97 14.18 -57.49
N LYS A 509 -26.93 13.20 -56.57
CA LYS A 509 -28.12 12.43 -56.15
C LYS A 509 -28.99 13.19 -55.13
N THR A 510 -28.51 14.30 -54.59
CA THR A 510 -29.21 15.07 -53.56
C THR A 510 -30.11 16.13 -54.18
N SER A 511 -31.20 16.50 -53.50
CA SER A 511 -32.09 17.58 -53.95
C SER A 511 -31.40 18.95 -53.99
N TYR A 512 -30.30 19.12 -53.25
CA TYR A 512 -29.55 20.38 -53.18
C TYR A 512 -28.91 20.76 -54.51
N ILE A 513 -28.69 19.82 -55.44
CA ILE A 513 -28.13 20.14 -56.77
C ILE A 513 -29.03 21.03 -57.63
N THR A 514 -30.31 21.13 -57.27
CA THR A 514 -31.28 22.03 -57.93
C THR A 514 -31.14 23.48 -57.47
N ASP A 515 -30.50 23.73 -56.32
CA ASP A 515 -30.16 25.08 -55.86
C ASP A 515 -29.08 25.68 -56.76
N LYS A 516 -29.31 26.91 -57.23
CA LYS A 516 -28.42 27.59 -58.19
C LYS A 516 -27.00 27.73 -57.67
N GLU A 517 -26.82 28.11 -56.40
CA GLU A 517 -25.51 28.34 -55.80
C GLU A 517 -24.73 27.03 -55.67
N VAL A 518 -25.43 25.96 -55.25
CA VAL A 518 -24.85 24.62 -55.18
C VAL A 518 -24.47 24.11 -56.58
N LYS A 519 -25.32 24.30 -57.58
CA LYS A 519 -25.06 23.89 -58.97
C LYS A 519 -23.88 24.64 -59.57
N ASP A 520 -23.79 25.94 -59.34
CA ASP A 520 -22.67 26.76 -59.81
C ASP A 520 -21.35 26.28 -59.18
N LYS A 521 -21.37 26.01 -57.86
CA LYS A 521 -20.20 25.48 -57.15
C LYS A 521 -19.84 24.07 -57.59
N TYR A 522 -20.83 23.22 -57.83
CA TYR A 522 -20.63 21.87 -58.37
C TYR A 522 -19.91 21.92 -59.71
N MET A 523 -20.37 22.77 -60.62
CA MET A 523 -19.76 22.93 -61.94
C MET A 523 -18.35 23.53 -61.86
N GLU A 524 -18.09 24.44 -60.91
CA GLU A 524 -16.74 24.92 -60.62
C GLU A 524 -15.80 23.76 -60.29
N VAL A 525 -16.22 22.86 -59.40
CA VAL A 525 -15.42 21.69 -58.99
C VAL A 525 -15.28 20.67 -60.12
N ALA A 526 -16.37 20.36 -60.84
CA ALA A 526 -16.35 19.42 -61.96
C ALA A 526 -15.35 19.84 -63.04
N LYS A 527 -15.27 21.14 -63.37
CA LYS A 527 -14.30 21.69 -64.34
C LYS A 527 -12.83 21.48 -63.95
N THR A 528 -12.54 21.14 -62.70
CA THR A 528 -11.18 20.80 -62.27
C THR A 528 -10.80 19.34 -62.56
N LEU A 529 -11.74 18.51 -63.05
CA LEU A 529 -11.44 17.15 -63.50
C LEU A 529 -10.71 17.19 -64.83
N THR A 530 -9.54 16.55 -64.89
CA THR A 530 -8.72 16.46 -66.12
C THR A 530 -9.00 15.18 -66.91
N SER A 531 -9.66 14.20 -66.30
CA SER A 531 -10.12 12.97 -66.96
C SER A 531 -11.45 13.22 -67.66
N ASN A 532 -11.48 13.09 -68.99
CA ASN A 532 -12.71 13.26 -69.79
C ASN A 532 -13.82 12.31 -69.36
N THR A 533 -13.48 11.07 -69.02
CA THR A 533 -14.45 10.06 -68.57
C THR A 533 -15.07 10.47 -67.23
N ASP A 534 -14.23 10.85 -66.25
CA ASP A 534 -14.70 11.25 -64.93
C ASP A 534 -15.49 12.58 -64.97
N TYR A 535 -15.09 13.50 -65.84
CA TYR A 535 -15.81 14.76 -66.09
C TYR A 535 -17.20 14.52 -66.64
N ARG A 536 -17.32 13.72 -67.71
CA ARG A 536 -18.64 13.34 -68.29
C ARG A 536 -19.51 12.65 -67.25
N ASN A 537 -18.94 11.67 -66.53
CA ASN A 537 -19.65 10.97 -65.46
C ASN A 537 -20.21 11.90 -64.37
N ALA A 538 -19.54 13.01 -64.07
CA ALA A 538 -20.01 14.00 -63.11
C ALA A 538 -21.07 14.95 -63.72
N VAL A 539 -20.88 15.43 -64.95
CA VAL A 539 -21.76 16.44 -65.56
C VAL A 539 -23.06 15.85 -66.08
N ASP A 540 -23.02 14.67 -66.71
CA ASP A 540 -24.22 14.05 -67.31
C ASP A 540 -25.29 13.70 -66.27
N ARG A 541 -24.89 13.54 -64.99
CA ARG A 541 -25.78 13.25 -63.87
C ARG A 541 -26.66 14.41 -63.42
N ILE A 542 -26.35 15.64 -63.81
CA ILE A 542 -27.09 16.85 -63.39
C ILE A 542 -27.78 17.56 -64.56
N LEU A 543 -27.61 17.02 -65.78
CA LEU A 543 -28.30 17.43 -67.00
C LEU A 543 -29.55 16.58 -67.26
N ASN A 544 -29.59 15.39 -66.69
CA ASN A 544 -30.77 14.52 -66.56
C ASN A 544 -31.40 14.74 -65.19
#